data_AF-A0A9D9L3L8-F1
#
_entry.id   AF-A0A9D9L3L8-F1
#
_cell.length_a   1.000
_cell.length_b   1.000
_cell.length_c   1.000
_cell.angle_alpha   90.00
_cell.angle_beta   90.00
_cell.angle_gamma   90.00
#
_symmetry.space_group_name_H-M   'P 1'
#
loop_
_entity.id
_entity.type
_entity.pdbx_description
1 polymer ?
#
loop_
_entity_poly.entity_id
_entity_poly.type
_entity_poly.pdbx_seq_one_letter_code
_entity_poly.pdbx_strand_id
1 'polypeptide(L)'
;ESGIILSDNNIPRLEAASPFKNPSTPLIIDDIMQSKHIKNGKRYNDYMQNHQYEPSILTIDNDKIQELVNRYHGTGILKYDKNGKIINSEIIIDNDEVVGYVSNNQNGMKQPTTAFIIQYGKNGTHIVPTYESQKQYWKERRNQNGYDWLLRQKS
;
A
#
# COMPACT_ATOMS: atom_id res chain seq x y z
N GLU A 1 -0.55 -32.70 -42.53
CA GLU A 1 -1.13 -32.89 -41.20
C GLU A 1 -0.54 -31.86 -40.25
N SER A 2 -1.42 -31.15 -39.57
CA SER A 2 -1.18 -30.10 -38.58
C SER A 2 -0.76 -30.70 -37.24
N GLY A 3 0.20 -30.07 -36.57
CA GLY A 3 0.54 -30.39 -35.18
C GLY A 3 1.44 -29.33 -34.57
N ILE A 4 0.86 -28.19 -34.18
CA ILE A 4 1.51 -27.20 -33.32
C ILE A 4 1.64 -27.84 -31.94
N ILE A 5 2.87 -28.10 -31.48
CA ILE A 5 3.13 -28.40 -30.07
C ILE A 5 3.54 -27.08 -29.41
N LEU A 6 2.55 -26.38 -28.85
CA LEU A 6 2.80 -25.32 -27.87
C LEU A 6 3.27 -26.01 -26.58
N SER A 7 4.57 -25.94 -26.29
CA SER A 7 5.06 -26.19 -24.94
C SER A 7 4.95 -24.90 -24.15
N ASP A 8 3.74 -24.62 -23.68
CA ASP A 8 3.47 -23.56 -22.71
C ASP A 8 4.11 -23.96 -21.38
N ASN A 9 5.38 -23.63 -21.18
CA ASN A 9 5.99 -23.51 -19.85
C ASN A 9 7.30 -22.70 -19.81
N ASN A 10 7.63 -21.98 -20.89
CA ASN A 10 8.80 -21.11 -20.91
C ASN A 10 8.40 -19.64 -20.73
N ILE A 11 7.70 -19.33 -19.63
CA ILE A 11 7.66 -17.95 -19.14
C ILE A 11 8.94 -17.77 -18.32
N PRO A 12 9.91 -16.95 -18.76
CA PRO A 12 11.02 -16.57 -17.91
C PRO A 12 10.42 -15.75 -16.78
N ARG A 13 10.19 -16.37 -15.62
CA ARG A 13 9.84 -15.68 -14.38
C ARG A 13 11.12 -15.03 -13.85
N LEU A 14 11.67 -14.11 -14.63
CA LEU A 14 12.43 -13.01 -14.07
C LEU A 14 11.50 -12.35 -13.06
N GLU A 15 11.96 -12.23 -11.83
CA GLU A 15 11.37 -11.37 -10.81
C GLU A 15 11.13 -10.00 -11.43
N ALA A 16 9.95 -9.75 -12.00
CA ALA A 16 9.65 -8.45 -12.55
C ALA A 16 9.70 -7.49 -11.38
N ALA A 17 10.76 -6.68 -11.32
CA ALA A 17 10.97 -5.70 -10.27
C ALA A 17 9.68 -4.89 -10.12
N SER A 18 9.23 -4.66 -8.88
CA SER A 18 8.02 -3.89 -8.61
C SER A 18 7.98 -2.64 -9.49
N PRO A 19 6.84 -2.31 -10.14
CA PRO A 19 6.76 -1.15 -11.02
C PRO A 19 7.07 0.16 -10.29
N PHE A 20 6.99 0.18 -8.96
CA PHE A 20 7.31 1.32 -8.11
C PHE A 20 8.82 1.49 -7.83
N LYS A 21 9.66 0.58 -8.33
CA LYS A 21 11.13 0.80 -8.42
C LYS A 21 11.52 1.58 -9.67
N ASN A 22 10.57 1.94 -10.53
CA ASN A 22 10.84 2.78 -11.69
C ASN A 22 11.32 4.17 -11.22
N PRO A 23 12.43 4.71 -11.75
CA PRO A 23 12.91 6.05 -11.40
C PRO A 23 11.89 7.18 -11.63
N SER A 24 10.92 6.98 -12.51
CA SER A 24 9.83 7.93 -12.80
C SER A 24 8.68 7.86 -11.81
N THR A 25 8.70 6.92 -10.84
CA THR A 25 7.67 6.85 -9.79
C THR A 25 7.79 8.08 -8.88
N PRO A 26 6.71 8.86 -8.67
CA PRO A 26 6.78 10.06 -7.85
C PRO A 26 6.84 9.69 -6.37
N LEU A 27 7.97 9.93 -5.71
CA LEU A 27 8.18 9.59 -4.29
C LEU A 27 8.00 10.76 -3.33
N ILE A 28 7.89 11.99 -3.86
CA ILE A 28 7.67 13.19 -3.04
C ILE A 28 6.27 13.14 -2.46
N ILE A 29 6.14 13.49 -1.18
CA ILE A 29 4.83 13.56 -0.52
C ILE A 29 3.93 14.62 -1.19
N ASP A 30 2.73 14.19 -1.55
CA ASP A 30 1.64 15.08 -1.94
C ASP A 30 0.97 15.59 -0.65
N ASP A 31 1.38 16.77 -0.18
CA ASP A 31 0.89 17.40 1.05
C ASP A 31 -0.64 17.53 1.06
N ILE A 32 -1.25 17.79 -0.10
CA ILE A 32 -2.70 17.94 -0.20
C ILE A 32 -3.36 16.60 0.10
N MET A 33 -2.92 15.51 -0.53
CA MET A 33 -3.45 14.17 -0.28
C MET A 33 -3.12 13.70 1.15
N GLN A 34 -1.87 13.90 1.59
CA GLN A 34 -1.37 13.50 2.89
C GLN A 34 -2.11 14.20 4.04
N SER A 35 -2.56 15.45 3.85
CA SER A 35 -3.28 16.24 4.86
C SER A 35 -4.62 15.62 5.31
N LYS A 36 -5.14 14.60 4.61
CA LYS A 36 -6.29 13.82 5.08
C LYS A 36 -5.93 12.95 6.30
N HIS A 37 -4.68 12.51 6.37
CA HIS A 37 -4.16 11.60 7.38
C HIS A 37 -3.29 12.32 8.43
N ILE A 38 -3.31 13.65 8.44
CA ILE A 38 -2.67 14.49 9.46
C ILE A 38 -3.78 15.22 10.21
N LYS A 39 -3.77 15.12 11.53
CA LYS A 39 -4.79 15.74 12.37
C LYS A 39 -4.83 17.25 12.13
N ASN A 40 -6.04 17.80 11.96
CA ASN A 40 -6.30 19.21 11.63
C ASN A 40 -5.74 19.68 10.27
N GLY A 41 -5.25 18.78 9.41
CA GLY A 41 -4.87 19.11 8.04
C GLY A 41 -6.07 19.54 7.19
N LYS A 42 -5.82 20.22 6.06
CA LYS A 42 -6.90 20.76 5.22
C LYS A 42 -7.93 19.68 4.85
N ARG A 43 -7.49 18.56 4.26
CA ARG A 43 -8.42 17.50 3.86
C ARG A 43 -8.97 16.70 5.03
N TYR A 44 -8.28 16.66 6.16
CA TYR A 44 -8.84 16.14 7.40
C TYR A 44 -10.06 16.97 7.81
N ASN A 45 -9.94 18.30 7.80
CA ASN A 45 -11.06 19.20 8.14
C ASN A 45 -12.20 19.05 7.12
N ASP A 46 -11.89 18.97 5.82
CA ASP A 46 -12.89 18.74 4.76
C ASP A 46 -13.62 17.39 4.98
N TYR A 47 -12.91 16.35 5.43
CA TYR A 47 -13.49 15.04 5.76
C TYR A 47 -14.40 15.15 6.98
N MET A 48 -13.96 15.79 8.07
CA MET A 48 -14.72 15.90 9.31
C MET A 48 -16.04 16.69 9.17
N GLN A 49 -16.20 17.51 8.13
CA GLN A 49 -17.48 18.18 7.86
C GLN A 49 -18.63 17.21 7.58
N ASN A 50 -18.34 16.02 7.04
CA ASN A 50 -19.34 15.07 6.58
C ASN A 50 -19.27 13.71 7.31
N HIS A 51 -18.39 13.58 8.30
CA HIS A 51 -18.12 12.32 8.98
C HIS A 51 -18.09 12.51 10.49
N GLN A 52 -18.78 11.62 11.20
CA GLN A 52 -18.84 11.61 12.66
C GLN A 52 -17.50 11.21 13.30
N TYR A 53 -16.76 10.33 12.63
CA TYR A 53 -15.50 9.77 13.13
C TYR A 53 -14.33 10.23 12.28
N GLU A 54 -13.16 10.35 12.89
CA GLU A 54 -11.91 10.71 12.22
C GLU A 54 -11.52 9.67 11.15
N PRO A 55 -10.77 10.08 10.10
CA PRO A 55 -10.11 9.12 9.23
C PRO A 55 -8.97 8.41 10.00
N SER A 56 -8.31 7.44 9.37
CA SER A 56 -7.03 6.93 9.88
C SER A 56 -6.00 8.06 9.88
N ILE A 57 -5.20 8.18 10.95
CA ILE A 57 -4.27 9.29 11.17
C ILE A 57 -2.86 8.76 11.39
N LEU A 58 -1.88 9.46 10.81
CA LEU A 58 -0.46 9.33 11.12
C LEU A 58 -0.12 10.20 12.33
N THR A 59 0.71 9.67 13.22
CA THR A 59 1.21 10.38 14.40
C THR A 59 2.71 10.69 14.31
N ILE A 60 3.34 10.29 13.21
CA ILE A 60 4.73 10.60 12.85
C ILE A 60 4.81 11.92 12.08
N ASP A 61 5.99 12.54 12.06
CA ASP A 61 6.23 13.78 11.32
C ASP A 61 6.47 13.57 9.82
N ASN A 62 6.49 14.67 9.06
CA ASN A 62 6.65 14.64 7.60
C ASN A 62 7.99 14.07 7.15
N ASP A 63 9.06 14.31 7.90
CA ASP A 63 10.40 13.79 7.58
C ASP A 63 10.39 12.26 7.67
N LYS A 64 9.78 11.72 8.72
CA LYS A 64 9.60 10.28 8.89
C LYS A 64 8.67 9.69 7.83
N ILE A 65 7.61 10.41 7.44
CA ILE A 65 6.73 9.97 6.35
C ILE A 65 7.53 9.83 5.04
N GLN A 66 8.35 10.83 4.70
CA GLN A 66 9.19 10.79 3.51
C GLN A 66 10.27 9.69 3.60
N GLU A 67 10.87 9.48 4.77
CA GLU A 67 11.81 8.37 5.04
C GLU A 67 11.15 7.02 4.75
N LEU A 68 9.92 6.81 5.22
CA LEU A 68 9.19 5.55 5.01
C LEU A 68 8.89 5.31 3.53
N VAL A 69 8.48 6.33 2.78
CA VAL A 69 8.27 6.19 1.32
C VAL A 69 9.59 5.82 0.63
N ASN A 70 10.67 6.54 0.93
CA ASN A 70 11.99 6.28 0.33
C ASN A 70 12.53 4.89 0.69
N ARG A 71 12.22 4.39 1.89
CA ARG A 71 12.66 3.07 2.34
C ARG A 71 11.88 1.94 1.69
N TYR A 72 10.57 2.07 1.59
CA TYR A 72 9.67 0.94 1.32
C TYR A 72 9.05 0.95 -0.09
N HIS A 73 9.29 1.97 -0.92
CA HIS A 73 8.76 1.96 -2.28
C HIS A 73 9.24 0.73 -3.06
N GLY A 74 8.28 0.03 -3.66
CA GLY A 74 8.52 -1.19 -4.42
C GLY A 74 8.93 -2.42 -3.61
N THR A 75 8.77 -2.41 -2.28
CA THR A 75 9.00 -3.58 -1.41
C THR A 75 7.70 -4.20 -0.89
N GLY A 76 6.57 -3.52 -1.08
CA GLY A 76 5.29 -3.89 -0.53
C GLY A 76 4.58 -4.99 -1.29
N ILE A 77 3.43 -5.38 -0.76
CA ILE A 77 2.50 -6.27 -1.46
C ILE A 77 1.70 -5.45 -2.49
N LEU A 78 1.82 -5.84 -3.76
CA LEU A 78 1.07 -5.23 -4.85
C LEU A 78 -0.43 -5.58 -4.76
N LYS A 79 -1.27 -4.59 -5.04
CA LYS A 79 -2.71 -4.77 -5.18
C LYS A 79 -3.10 -4.76 -6.66
N TYR A 80 -4.11 -5.55 -7.00
CA TYR A 80 -4.61 -5.69 -8.36
C TYR A 80 -6.08 -5.32 -8.39
N ASP A 81 -6.51 -4.70 -9.49
CA ASP A 81 -7.94 -4.52 -9.75
C ASP A 81 -8.56 -5.82 -10.27
N LYS A 82 -9.88 -5.78 -10.50
CA LYS A 82 -10.64 -6.93 -11.02
C LYS A 82 -10.19 -7.42 -12.41
N ASN A 83 -9.39 -6.63 -13.13
CA ASN A 83 -8.88 -6.96 -14.46
C ASN A 83 -7.41 -7.44 -14.41
N GLY A 84 -6.84 -7.62 -13.21
CA GLY A 84 -5.45 -8.02 -13.04
C GLY A 84 -4.44 -6.92 -13.34
N LYS A 85 -4.86 -5.64 -13.35
CA LYS A 85 -3.94 -4.50 -13.44
C LYS A 85 -3.48 -4.09 -12.05
N ILE A 86 -2.18 -3.80 -11.90
CA ILE A 86 -1.62 -3.25 -10.68
C ILE A 86 -2.30 -1.91 -10.36
N ILE A 87 -2.88 -1.82 -9.17
CA ILE A 87 -3.36 -0.57 -8.58
C ILE A 87 -2.12 0.22 -8.16
N ASN A 88 -2.16 1.54 -8.31
CA ASN A 88 -1.07 2.46 -7.93
C ASN A 88 -0.87 2.56 -6.40
N SER A 89 -0.77 1.42 -5.72
CA SER A 89 -0.57 1.32 -4.28
C SER A 89 0.06 -0.01 -3.90
N GLU A 90 0.80 -0.02 -2.80
CA GLU A 90 1.34 -1.24 -2.20
C GLU A 90 1.18 -1.23 -0.68
N ILE A 91 1.03 -2.42 -0.09
CA ILE A 91 0.85 -2.59 1.35
C ILE A 91 2.21 -2.90 1.97
N ILE A 92 2.64 -2.09 2.93
CA ILE A 92 3.87 -2.26 3.69
C ILE A 92 3.57 -2.99 4.99
N ILE A 93 4.19 -4.15 5.17
CA ILE A 93 4.01 -5.03 6.34
C ILE A 93 5.31 -5.29 7.10
N ASP A 94 6.42 -4.76 6.58
CA ASP A 94 7.79 -4.95 7.07
C ASP A 94 8.30 -3.77 7.91
N ASN A 95 7.42 -2.82 8.20
CA ASN A 95 7.66 -1.79 9.20
C ASN A 95 7.14 -2.27 10.55
N ASP A 96 7.93 -2.08 11.61
CA ASP A 96 7.59 -2.47 12.98
C ASP A 96 7.43 -1.26 13.93
N GLU A 97 7.67 -0.05 13.45
CA GLU A 97 7.43 1.19 14.20
C GLU A 97 5.95 1.61 14.06
N VAL A 98 5.33 2.08 15.15
CA VAL A 98 3.95 2.59 15.08
C VAL A 98 3.92 3.88 14.27
N VAL A 99 3.14 3.91 13.19
CA VAL A 99 3.02 5.08 12.30
C VAL A 99 1.82 5.96 12.64
N GLY A 100 0.86 5.41 13.38
CA GLY A 100 -0.38 6.09 13.76
C GLY A 100 -1.48 5.10 14.13
N TYR A 101 -2.71 5.43 13.80
CA TYR A 101 -3.88 4.59 14.05
C TYR A 101 -4.83 4.50 12.88
N VAL A 102 -5.50 3.35 12.80
CA VAL A 102 -6.67 3.16 11.95
C VAL A 102 -7.92 3.51 12.72
N SER A 103 -8.81 4.27 12.10
CA SER A 103 -10.11 4.61 12.66
C SER A 103 -11.20 3.80 11.98
N ASN A 104 -12.02 3.11 12.77
CA ASN A 104 -13.20 2.43 12.27
C ASN A 104 -14.32 3.45 12.03
N ASN A 105 -14.79 3.54 10.78
CA ASN A 105 -15.79 4.52 10.35
C ASN A 105 -17.23 4.21 10.81
N GLN A 106 -17.48 3.05 11.44
CA GLN A 106 -18.79 2.65 11.96
C GLN A 106 -18.94 2.97 13.45
N ASN A 107 -17.86 2.87 14.23
CA ASN A 107 -17.91 2.99 15.69
C ASN A 107 -16.83 3.91 16.30
N GLY A 108 -15.96 4.50 15.48
CA GLY A 108 -14.90 5.41 15.93
C GLY A 108 -13.77 4.75 16.70
N MET A 109 -13.74 3.41 16.80
CA MET A 109 -12.65 2.69 17.46
C MET A 109 -11.34 2.95 16.74
N LYS A 110 -10.31 3.29 17.52
CA LYS A 110 -8.96 3.57 17.04
C LYS A 110 -8.05 2.43 17.44
N GLN A 111 -7.25 1.95 16.50
CA GLN A 111 -6.27 0.90 16.75
C GLN A 111 -4.90 1.37 16.26
N PRO A 112 -3.86 1.37 17.12
CA PRO A 112 -2.51 1.69 16.67
C PRO A 112 -2.07 0.68 15.61
N THR A 113 -1.25 1.12 14.66
CA THR A 113 -0.77 0.25 13.58
C THR A 113 0.67 0.57 13.21
N THR A 114 1.37 -0.48 12.79
CA THR A 114 2.70 -0.40 12.17
C THR A 114 2.62 -0.55 10.65
N ALA A 115 1.45 -0.96 10.14
CA ALA A 115 1.22 -1.19 8.73
C ALA A 115 0.66 0.07 8.04
N PHE A 116 1.10 0.28 6.81
CA PHE A 116 0.59 1.38 5.99
C PHE A 116 0.56 1.00 4.51
N ILE A 117 -0.19 1.77 3.75
CA ILE A 117 -0.27 1.67 2.30
C ILE A 117 0.45 2.88 1.72
N ILE A 118 1.38 2.67 0.79
CA ILE A 118 1.90 3.74 -0.04
C ILE A 118 0.96 3.88 -1.25
N GLN A 119 0.46 5.09 -1.49
CA GLN A 119 -0.43 5.43 -2.59
C GLN A 119 0.27 6.38 -3.55
N TYR A 120 0.45 5.95 -4.79
CA TYR A 120 1.12 6.70 -5.85
C TYR A 120 0.11 7.47 -6.70
N GLY A 121 0.21 8.79 -6.67
CA GLY A 121 -0.62 9.71 -7.45
C GLY A 121 0.15 10.38 -8.58
N LYS A 122 -0.56 11.19 -9.38
CA LYS A 122 0.06 11.99 -10.45
C LYS A 122 0.98 13.09 -9.90
N ASN A 123 0.60 13.68 -8.77
CA ASN A 123 1.27 14.86 -8.20
C ASN A 123 2.25 14.53 -7.07
N GLY A 124 2.36 13.25 -6.70
CA GLY A 124 3.13 12.82 -5.55
C GLY A 124 2.53 11.55 -4.92
N THR A 125 3.07 11.20 -3.77
CA THR A 125 2.71 10.01 -3.00
C THR A 125 2.15 10.39 -1.64
N HIS A 126 1.33 9.55 -1.04
CA HIS A 126 0.97 9.68 0.36
C HIS A 126 0.90 8.30 1.00
N ILE A 127 1.07 8.24 2.31
CA ILE A 127 0.90 7.01 3.07
C ILE A 127 -0.37 7.05 3.90
N VAL A 128 -1.00 5.89 4.05
CA VAL A 128 -2.26 5.71 4.75
C VAL A 128 -2.11 4.58 5.77
N PRO A 129 -2.38 4.80 7.07
CA PRO A 129 -2.38 3.72 8.05
C PRO A 129 -3.41 2.64 7.67
N THR A 130 -3.05 1.36 7.81
CA THR A 130 -3.95 0.23 7.55
C THR A 130 -3.99 -0.75 8.71
N TYR A 131 -5.01 -1.61 8.75
CA TYR A 131 -5.25 -2.50 9.89
C TYR A 131 -4.11 -3.49 10.09
N GLU A 132 -3.73 -3.72 11.35
CA GLU A 132 -2.72 -4.71 11.69
C GLU A 132 -3.15 -6.13 11.27
N SER A 133 -4.46 -6.43 11.27
CA SER A 133 -5.00 -7.69 10.73
C SER A 133 -4.68 -7.89 9.24
N GLN A 134 -4.61 -6.82 8.45
CA GLN A 134 -4.16 -6.89 7.06
C GLN A 134 -2.67 -7.21 6.97
N LYS A 135 -1.83 -6.65 7.86
CA LYS A 135 -0.41 -7.02 7.96
C LYS A 135 -0.25 -8.49 8.33
N GLN A 136 -0.99 -9.00 9.31
CA GLN A 136 -0.94 -10.41 9.69
C GLN A 136 -1.36 -11.34 8.55
N TYR A 137 -2.48 -11.04 7.87
CA TYR A 137 -2.94 -11.79 6.70
C TYR A 137 -1.84 -11.91 5.63
N TRP A 138 -1.15 -10.82 5.31
CA TRP A 138 -0.10 -10.84 4.30
C TRP A 138 1.19 -11.49 4.79
N LYS A 139 1.54 -11.37 6.08
CA LYS A 139 2.68 -12.09 6.67
C LYS A 139 2.46 -13.60 6.59
N GLU A 140 1.28 -14.08 6.96
CA GLU A 140 0.92 -15.50 6.86
C GLU A 140 1.02 -16.02 5.43
N ARG A 141 0.46 -15.30 4.45
CA ARG A 141 0.52 -15.71 3.04
C ARG A 141 1.93 -15.67 2.45
N ARG A 142 2.76 -14.72 2.89
CA ARG A 142 4.16 -14.65 2.49
C ARG A 142 4.94 -15.85 3.02
N ASN A 143 4.66 -16.30 4.24
CA ASN A 143 5.33 -17.42 4.90
C ASN A 143 4.86 -18.80 4.40
N GLN A 144 3.57 -18.97 4.11
CA GLN A 144 3.00 -20.28 3.74
C GLN A 144 3.44 -20.79 2.37
N ASN A 145 3.80 -19.92 1.42
CA ASN A 145 3.94 -20.33 0.02
C ASN A 145 5.26 -19.93 -0.67
N GLY A 146 6.35 -19.61 0.03
CA GLY A 146 7.67 -19.36 -0.58
C GLY A 146 7.61 -18.67 -1.96
N TYR A 147 7.34 -17.36 -2.00
CA TYR A 147 7.21 -16.56 -3.24
C TYR A 147 6.07 -16.94 -4.25
N ASP A 148 5.21 -17.94 -3.99
CA ASP A 148 4.07 -18.32 -4.86
C ASP A 148 2.95 -17.25 -4.90
N TRP A 149 2.94 -16.29 -3.97
CA TRP A 149 1.91 -15.23 -3.94
C TRP A 149 1.95 -14.31 -5.18
N LEU A 150 3.10 -14.23 -5.86
CA LEU A 150 3.25 -13.53 -7.15
C LEU A 150 2.51 -14.26 -8.30
N LEU A 151 2.19 -15.55 -8.18
CA LEU A 151 1.54 -16.34 -9.24
C LEU A 151 0.01 -16.31 -9.18
N ARG A 152 -0.57 -16.09 -8.00
CA ARG A 152 -2.03 -16.26 -7.78
C ARG A 152 -2.86 -14.99 -7.90
N GLN A 153 -2.24 -13.83 -8.14
CA GLN A 153 -2.96 -12.56 -8.30
C GLN A 153 -3.59 -12.38 -9.70
N LYS A 154 -3.60 -13.45 -10.52
CA LYS A 154 -4.16 -13.48 -11.88
C LYS A 154 -5.23 -14.57 -12.13
N SER A 155 -5.66 -15.33 -11.11
CA SER A 155 -6.75 -16.31 -11.28
C SER A 155 -8.10 -15.75 -10.83
#